data_AF-A0A0N0DWP6-F1
#
_entry.id   AF-A0A0N0DWP6-F1
#
_cell.length_a   1.000
_cell.length_b   1.000
_cell.length_c   1.000
_cell.angle_alpha   90.00
_cell.angle_beta   90.00
_cell.angle_gamma   90.00
#
_symmetry.space_group_name_H-M   'P 1'
#
loop_
_entity.id
_entity.type
_entity.pdbx_description
1 polymer ?
#
loop_
_entity_poly.entity_id
_entity_poly.type
_entity_poly.pdbx_seq_one_letter_code
_entity_poly.pdbx_strand_id
1 'polypeptide(L)'
;MQSPTESTEKPVSVKGTTPLFDENLTRSFERYISLESFLDCLGARLNVDRRTRTEHPFSNVNGTIPYFVLPVTIEQGDMKALMCNLSVPIRHITYVQNGDVGSMTAFLDRVQDAFAFTSRLKLLRMPQNYGYAVALNVAMRDALSMPLDEVPFFMMANNDVRIPGGMLGTGLPQMYARSLAGRARIAELEAEVATEPNAHTPALLRYVPLRSTDGRHVLVTSRLLPDRIRYQPKDERRKAFAD
;
A
#
# COMPACT_ATOMS: atom_id res chain seq x y z
N MET A 1 8.79 -21.08 -52.62
CA MET A 1 8.85 -20.11 -51.51
C MET A 1 7.84 -20.52 -50.46
N GLN A 2 8.29 -21.17 -49.39
CA GLN A 2 7.48 -21.55 -48.22
C GLN A 2 7.89 -20.64 -47.07
N SER A 3 6.92 -19.93 -46.48
CA SER A 3 7.11 -19.16 -45.25
C SER A 3 7.20 -20.09 -44.03
N PRO A 4 8.02 -19.78 -43.02
CA PRO A 4 8.09 -20.57 -41.80
C PRO A 4 6.94 -20.19 -40.84
N THR A 5 6.19 -21.20 -40.40
CA THR A 5 5.18 -21.07 -39.34
C THR A 5 5.83 -20.99 -37.97
N GLU A 6 5.53 -19.90 -37.27
CA GLU A 6 5.92 -19.58 -35.90
C GLU A 6 5.24 -20.56 -34.91
N SER A 7 6.04 -21.27 -34.11
CA SER A 7 5.56 -22.21 -33.11
C SER A 7 5.06 -21.47 -31.87
N THR A 8 3.75 -21.37 -31.72
CA THR A 8 3.10 -20.95 -30.48
C THR A 8 3.03 -22.12 -29.52
N GLU A 9 3.91 -22.13 -28.52
CA GLU A 9 3.91 -23.10 -27.43
C GLU A 9 2.66 -22.88 -26.55
N LYS A 10 1.74 -23.85 -26.55
CA LYS A 10 0.57 -23.84 -25.66
C LYS A 10 0.98 -24.24 -24.25
N PRO A 11 0.47 -23.59 -23.19
CA PRO A 11 0.76 -24.01 -21.82
C PRO A 11 0.12 -25.38 -21.54
N VAL A 12 0.91 -26.25 -20.91
CA VAL A 12 0.48 -27.55 -20.40
C VAL A 12 -0.54 -27.34 -19.28
N SER A 13 -1.77 -27.82 -19.51
CA SER A 13 -2.84 -27.85 -18.51
C SER A 13 -2.53 -28.94 -17.48
N VAL A 14 -2.31 -28.54 -16.22
CA VAL A 14 -2.31 -29.48 -15.09
C VAL A 14 -3.77 -29.87 -14.84
N LYS A 15 -4.09 -31.14 -15.07
CA LYS A 15 -5.42 -31.72 -14.81
C LYS A 15 -5.74 -31.61 -13.32
N GLY A 16 -6.86 -30.96 -12.97
CA GLY A 16 -7.53 -31.23 -11.69
C GLY A 16 -8.31 -30.08 -11.04
N THR A 17 -8.08 -28.83 -11.42
CA THR A 17 -8.87 -27.70 -10.94
C THR A 17 -9.07 -26.72 -12.09
N THR A 18 -10.28 -26.62 -12.62
CA THR A 18 -10.66 -25.44 -13.41
C THR A 18 -10.55 -24.25 -12.46
N PRO A 19 -9.71 -23.24 -12.75
CA PRO A 19 -9.66 -22.05 -11.92
C PRO A 19 -11.08 -21.48 -11.79
N LEU A 20 -11.52 -21.16 -10.57
CA LEU A 20 -12.82 -20.53 -10.32
C LEU A 20 -12.98 -19.18 -11.06
N PHE A 21 -11.86 -18.59 -11.49
CA PHE A 21 -11.80 -17.32 -12.22
C PHE A 21 -10.74 -17.42 -13.32
N ASP A 22 -11.01 -16.85 -14.50
CA ASP A 22 -10.02 -16.74 -15.57
C ASP A 22 -8.95 -15.70 -15.16
N GLU A 23 -7.76 -16.18 -14.81
CA GLU A 23 -6.60 -15.36 -14.44
C GLU A 23 -6.07 -14.51 -15.61
N ASN A 24 -6.55 -14.78 -16.84
CA ASN A 24 -6.21 -14.06 -18.06
C ASN A 24 -7.31 -13.10 -18.52
N LEU A 25 -8.32 -12.82 -17.68
CA LEU A 25 -9.40 -11.91 -18.04
C LEU A 25 -8.86 -10.48 -18.22
N THR A 26 -8.63 -10.11 -19.47
CA THR A 26 -8.31 -8.75 -19.90
C THR A 26 -9.58 -8.04 -20.33
N ARG A 27 -9.79 -6.80 -19.91
CA ARG A 27 -10.89 -5.97 -20.43
C ARG A 27 -10.71 -5.80 -21.93
N SER A 28 -11.81 -5.58 -22.65
CA SER A 28 -11.75 -5.19 -24.07
C SER A 28 -10.77 -4.04 -24.24
N PHE A 29 -9.85 -4.14 -25.21
CA PHE A 29 -8.78 -3.17 -25.50
C PHE A 29 -7.57 -3.17 -24.53
N GLU A 30 -7.55 -4.01 -23.50
CA GLU A 30 -6.36 -4.19 -22.66
C GLU A 30 -5.49 -5.34 -23.15
N ARG A 31 -4.17 -5.13 -23.12
CA ARG A 31 -3.20 -6.16 -23.47
C ARG A 31 -3.05 -7.14 -22.31
N TYR A 32 -2.95 -8.43 -22.62
CA TYR A 32 -2.55 -9.44 -21.65
C TYR A 32 -1.16 -9.15 -21.06
N ILE A 33 -1.06 -9.20 -19.73
CA ILE A 33 0.18 -9.03 -18.98
C ILE A 33 0.52 -10.36 -18.33
N SER A 34 1.64 -10.96 -18.75
CA SER A 34 2.18 -12.16 -18.12
C SER A 34 2.71 -11.84 -16.73
N LEU A 35 2.95 -12.87 -15.90
CA LEU A 35 3.62 -12.66 -14.62
C LEU A 35 4.99 -11.99 -14.80
N GLU A 36 5.82 -12.44 -15.74
CA GLU A 36 7.15 -11.86 -15.94
C GLU A 36 7.08 -10.39 -16.35
N SER A 37 6.17 -10.02 -17.26
CA SER A 37 5.94 -8.62 -17.63
C SER A 37 5.45 -7.79 -16.44
N PHE A 38 4.58 -8.35 -15.60
CA PHE A 38 4.15 -7.70 -14.37
C PHE A 38 5.29 -7.47 -13.38
N LEU A 39 6.14 -8.48 -13.16
CA LEU A 39 7.29 -8.37 -12.27
C LEU A 39 8.28 -7.30 -12.78
N ASP A 40 8.47 -7.20 -14.09
CA ASP A 40 9.31 -6.15 -14.68
C ASP A 40 8.69 -4.75 -14.51
N CYS A 41 7.37 -4.59 -14.73
CA CYS A 41 6.66 -3.34 -14.43
C CYS A 41 6.79 -2.95 -12.95
N LEU A 42 6.53 -3.88 -12.05
CA LEU A 42 6.59 -3.65 -10.59
C LEU A 42 8.01 -3.29 -10.15
N GLY A 43 9.04 -3.97 -10.67
CA GLY A 43 10.44 -3.60 -10.43
C GLY A 43 10.76 -2.19 -10.90
N ALA A 44 10.28 -1.81 -12.08
CA ALA A 44 10.42 -0.45 -12.60
C ALA A 44 9.63 0.60 -11.80
N ARG A 45 8.53 0.24 -11.12
CA ARG A 45 7.83 1.16 -10.20
C ARG A 45 8.53 1.27 -8.85
N LEU A 46 9.02 0.16 -8.31
CA LEU A 46 9.78 0.15 -7.05
C LEU A 46 11.21 0.66 -7.20
N ASN A 47 11.66 0.94 -8.43
CA ASN A 47 13.02 1.35 -8.75
C ASN A 47 14.06 0.34 -8.24
N VAL A 48 13.83 -0.93 -8.58
CA VAL A 48 14.69 -2.07 -8.24
C VAL A 48 14.91 -2.94 -9.47
N ASP A 49 16.05 -3.62 -9.52
CA ASP A 49 16.32 -4.67 -10.48
C ASP A 49 16.22 -6.03 -9.78
N ARG A 50 15.15 -6.77 -10.07
CA ARG A 50 14.91 -8.11 -9.49
C ARG A 50 15.89 -9.18 -9.96
N ARG A 51 16.50 -9.00 -11.13
CA ARG A 51 17.42 -10.00 -11.72
C ARG A 51 18.79 -9.90 -11.06
N THR A 52 19.25 -8.68 -10.80
CA THR A 52 20.50 -8.42 -10.07
C THR A 52 20.29 -8.26 -8.56
N ARG A 53 19.04 -8.23 -8.09
CA ARG A 53 18.64 -8.02 -6.68
C ARG A 53 19.17 -6.70 -6.12
N THR A 54 19.10 -5.63 -6.92
CA THR A 54 19.64 -4.32 -6.57
C THR A 54 18.52 -3.31 -6.34
N GLU A 55 18.64 -2.52 -5.28
CA GLU A 55 17.81 -1.33 -5.09
C GLU A 55 18.50 -0.09 -5.66
N HIS A 56 17.77 0.73 -6.41
CA HIS A 56 18.26 2.01 -6.89
C HIS A 56 17.68 3.18 -6.07
N PRO A 57 18.45 4.27 -5.88
CA PRO A 57 17.95 5.46 -5.22
C PRO A 57 16.93 6.17 -6.11
N PHE A 58 15.92 6.80 -5.50
CA PHE A 58 14.96 7.64 -6.21
C PHE A 58 15.59 9.00 -6.51
N SER A 59 15.66 9.39 -7.79
CA SER A 59 16.26 10.66 -8.23
C SER A 59 15.42 11.89 -7.87
N ASN A 60 14.09 11.74 -7.80
CA ASN A 60 13.15 12.78 -7.39
C ASN A 60 12.11 12.20 -6.41
N VAL A 61 12.33 12.36 -5.12
CA VAL A 61 11.44 11.86 -4.07
C VAL A 61 10.02 12.43 -4.21
N ASN A 62 9.89 13.73 -4.52
CA ASN A 62 8.59 14.40 -4.63
C ASN A 62 7.79 13.99 -5.88
N GLY A 63 8.41 13.25 -6.80
CA GLY A 63 7.77 12.63 -7.96
C GLY A 63 7.39 11.17 -7.75
N THR A 64 7.48 10.64 -6.52
CA THR A 64 7.14 9.25 -6.21
C THR A 64 5.85 9.15 -5.39
N ILE A 65 5.16 8.01 -5.48
CA ILE A 65 4.14 7.66 -4.49
C ILE A 65 4.89 7.18 -3.23
N PRO A 66 4.78 7.88 -2.08
CA PRO A 66 5.52 7.50 -0.87
C PRO A 66 5.09 6.14 -0.32
N TYR A 67 3.80 5.85 -0.32
CA TYR A 67 3.29 4.57 0.14
C TYR A 67 2.01 4.24 -0.60
N PHE A 68 1.92 3.04 -1.19
CA PHE A 68 0.76 2.61 -1.95
C PHE A 68 0.13 1.36 -1.35
N VAL A 69 -1.17 1.42 -1.05
CA VAL A 69 -1.94 0.30 -0.51
C VAL A 69 -2.85 -0.26 -1.58
N LEU A 70 -2.75 -1.56 -1.83
CA LEU A 70 -3.62 -2.28 -2.76
C LEU A 70 -4.23 -3.53 -2.09
N PRO A 71 -5.48 -3.44 -1.61
CA PRO A 71 -6.25 -4.61 -1.24
C PRO A 71 -6.58 -5.45 -2.49
N VAL A 72 -6.38 -6.76 -2.42
CA VAL A 72 -6.58 -7.70 -3.53
C VAL A 72 -7.29 -8.95 -3.05
N THR A 73 -8.27 -9.43 -3.83
CA THR A 73 -9.02 -10.65 -3.55
C THR A 73 -8.96 -11.59 -4.75
N ILE A 74 -9.39 -11.13 -5.92
CA ILE A 74 -9.46 -11.90 -7.18
C ILE A 74 -8.95 -11.12 -8.40
N GLU A 75 -8.60 -9.85 -8.23
CA GLU A 75 -8.43 -8.87 -9.31
C GLU A 75 -7.03 -8.94 -9.97
N GLN A 76 -6.53 -10.14 -10.26
CA GLN A 76 -5.15 -10.35 -10.72
C GLN A 76 -4.85 -9.60 -12.03
N GLY A 77 -5.75 -9.67 -13.02
CA GLY A 77 -5.60 -8.95 -14.29
C GLY A 77 -5.56 -7.43 -14.10
N ASP A 78 -6.47 -6.91 -13.29
CA ASP A 78 -6.58 -5.48 -12.97
C ASP A 78 -5.37 -4.97 -12.17
N MET A 79 -4.88 -5.75 -11.19
CA MET A 79 -3.65 -5.46 -10.45
C MET A 79 -2.44 -5.34 -11.39
N LYS A 80 -2.32 -6.25 -12.37
CA LYS A 80 -1.25 -6.20 -13.36
C LYS A 80 -1.35 -4.96 -14.24
N ALA A 81 -2.55 -4.67 -14.74
CA ALA A 81 -2.81 -3.53 -15.59
C ALA A 81 -2.55 -2.20 -14.87
N LEU A 82 -3.01 -2.03 -13.63
CA LEU A 82 -2.73 -0.85 -12.82
C LEU A 82 -1.22 -0.63 -12.65
N MET A 83 -0.47 -1.66 -12.24
CA MET A 83 0.96 -1.50 -11.98
C MET A 83 1.76 -1.16 -13.24
N CYS A 84 1.42 -1.78 -14.37
CA CYS A 84 2.03 -1.46 -15.66
C CYS A 84 1.54 -0.13 -16.26
N ASN A 85 0.40 0.40 -15.82
CA ASN A 85 -0.15 1.68 -16.27
C ASN A 85 0.41 2.89 -15.52
N LEU A 86 0.79 2.72 -14.25
CA LEU A 86 1.37 3.80 -13.45
C LEU A 86 2.60 4.38 -14.13
N SER A 87 2.72 5.71 -14.16
CA SER A 87 3.82 6.43 -14.82
C SER A 87 4.89 6.96 -13.86
N VAL A 88 4.67 6.82 -12.55
CA VAL A 88 5.54 7.34 -11.48
C VAL A 88 6.07 6.20 -10.61
N PRO A 89 7.26 6.35 -10.00
CA PRO A 89 7.78 5.35 -9.06
C PRO A 89 6.99 5.32 -7.75
N ILE A 90 7.12 4.21 -7.01
CA ILE A 90 6.51 3.95 -5.70
C ILE A 90 7.65 3.61 -4.73
N ARG A 91 7.70 4.26 -3.57
CA ARG A 91 8.72 4.00 -2.55
C ARG A 91 8.42 2.73 -1.75
N HIS A 92 7.17 2.60 -1.30
CA HIS A 92 6.69 1.43 -0.57
C HIS A 92 5.33 0.99 -1.11
N ILE A 93 5.14 -0.30 -1.30
CA ILE A 93 3.86 -0.89 -1.66
C ILE A 93 3.49 -2.01 -0.69
N THR A 94 2.23 -2.02 -0.28
CA THR A 94 1.66 -3.11 0.48
C THR A 94 0.46 -3.69 -0.25
N TYR A 95 0.59 -4.96 -0.63
CA TYR A 95 -0.54 -5.77 -1.05
C TYR A 95 -1.23 -6.35 0.18
N VAL A 96 -2.55 -6.20 0.27
CA VAL A 96 -3.35 -6.84 1.30
C VAL A 96 -4.22 -7.89 0.65
N GLN A 97 -3.80 -9.15 0.73
CA GLN A 97 -4.63 -10.24 0.27
C GLN A 97 -5.81 -10.41 1.23
N ASN A 98 -7.02 -10.09 0.75
CA ASN A 98 -8.24 -10.04 1.53
C ASN A 98 -9.13 -11.26 1.27
N GLY A 99 -8.75 -12.41 1.83
CA GLY A 99 -9.37 -13.71 1.61
C GLY A 99 -8.42 -14.71 0.95
N ASP A 100 -8.68 -16.00 1.15
CA ASP A 100 -7.82 -17.09 0.68
C ASP A 100 -8.29 -17.66 -0.66
N VAL A 101 -8.08 -16.90 -1.74
CA VAL A 101 -8.32 -17.38 -3.11
C VAL A 101 -7.03 -18.00 -3.63
N GLY A 102 -7.03 -19.32 -3.87
CA GLY A 102 -5.81 -20.07 -4.19
C GLY A 102 -5.00 -19.54 -5.38
N SER A 103 -5.65 -19.09 -6.45
CA SER A 103 -4.96 -18.48 -7.61
C SER A 103 -4.25 -17.16 -7.25
N MET A 104 -4.93 -16.29 -6.50
CA MET A 104 -4.34 -15.05 -5.99
C MET A 104 -3.22 -15.32 -4.98
N THR A 105 -3.40 -16.30 -4.09
CA THR A 105 -2.36 -16.76 -3.15
C THR A 105 -1.09 -17.16 -3.90
N ALA A 106 -1.22 -18.06 -4.88
CA ALA A 106 -0.09 -18.55 -5.67
C ALA A 106 0.57 -17.44 -6.51
N PHE A 107 -0.22 -16.51 -7.03
CA PHE A 107 0.33 -15.34 -7.74
C PHE A 107 1.14 -14.44 -6.80
N LEU A 108 0.59 -14.08 -5.64
CA LEU A 108 1.25 -13.20 -4.68
C LEU A 108 2.46 -13.85 -4.02
N ASP A 109 2.49 -15.18 -3.86
CA ASP A 109 3.70 -15.90 -3.43
C ASP A 109 4.85 -15.68 -4.42
N ARG A 110 4.58 -15.85 -5.72
CA ARG A 110 5.60 -15.62 -6.76
C ARG A 110 6.05 -14.16 -6.82
N VAL A 111 5.14 -13.22 -6.54
CA VAL A 111 5.48 -11.80 -6.43
C VAL A 111 6.37 -11.55 -5.21
N GLN A 112 5.99 -12.06 -4.03
CA GLN A 112 6.77 -11.91 -2.81
C GLN A 112 8.18 -12.50 -2.97
N ASP A 113 8.30 -13.71 -3.54
CA ASP A 113 9.58 -14.36 -3.78
C ASP A 113 10.48 -13.54 -4.72
N ALA A 114 9.91 -12.98 -5.79
CA ALA A 114 10.65 -12.16 -6.75
C ALA A 114 11.21 -10.87 -6.15
N PHE A 115 10.60 -10.36 -5.07
CA PHE A 115 10.97 -9.12 -4.40
C PHE A 115 11.48 -9.31 -2.97
N ALA A 116 11.75 -10.55 -2.53
CA ALA A 116 12.19 -10.85 -1.16
C ALA A 116 13.52 -10.18 -0.74
N PHE A 117 14.28 -9.65 -1.71
CA PHE A 117 15.53 -8.92 -1.48
C PHE A 117 15.33 -7.44 -1.10
N THR A 118 14.11 -6.91 -1.20
CA THR A 118 13.80 -5.49 -0.92
C THR A 118 12.71 -5.36 0.13
N SER A 119 12.79 -4.34 0.97
CA SER A 119 11.72 -3.98 1.92
C SER A 119 10.66 -3.04 1.32
N ARG A 120 10.79 -2.66 0.04
CA ARG A 120 9.86 -1.77 -0.65
C ARG A 120 8.52 -2.43 -0.99
N LEU A 121 8.45 -3.77 -0.95
CA LEU A 121 7.22 -4.54 -1.13
C LEU A 121 6.89 -5.33 0.12
N LYS A 122 5.65 -5.23 0.57
CA LYS A 122 5.11 -6.04 1.66
C LYS A 122 3.83 -6.73 1.21
N LEU A 123 3.65 -7.98 1.66
CA LEU A 123 2.42 -8.73 1.52
C LEU A 123 1.81 -8.99 2.89
N LEU A 124 0.56 -8.56 3.08
CA LEU A 124 -0.24 -8.87 4.25
C LEU A 124 -1.34 -9.84 3.85
N ARG A 125 -1.46 -10.95 4.58
CA ARG A 125 -2.44 -12.00 4.29
C ARG A 125 -3.56 -11.97 5.31
N MET A 126 -4.79 -11.85 4.83
CA MET A 126 -6.01 -11.99 5.62
C MET A 126 -6.70 -13.29 5.18
N PRO A 127 -6.86 -14.28 6.07
CA PRO A 127 -7.40 -15.60 5.70
C PRO A 127 -8.89 -15.55 5.30
N GLN A 128 -9.61 -14.54 5.77
CA GLN A 128 -11.01 -14.29 5.42
C GLN A 128 -11.12 -12.92 4.76
N ASN A 129 -12.16 -12.76 3.94
CA ASN A 129 -12.49 -11.45 3.39
C ASN A 129 -13.25 -10.63 4.44
N TYR A 130 -12.61 -9.59 4.97
CA TYR A 130 -13.20 -8.67 5.96
C TYR A 130 -13.67 -7.34 5.34
N GLY A 131 -13.73 -7.28 4.02
CA GLY A 131 -14.07 -6.08 3.27
C GLY A 131 -12.92 -5.08 3.11
N TYR A 132 -13.08 -4.21 2.11
CA TYR A 132 -12.06 -3.27 1.65
C TYR A 132 -11.56 -2.33 2.77
N ALA A 133 -12.47 -1.78 3.58
CA ALA A 133 -12.11 -0.85 4.65
C ALA A 133 -11.24 -1.49 5.73
N VAL A 134 -11.45 -2.77 6.06
CA VAL A 134 -10.61 -3.47 7.04
C VAL A 134 -9.22 -3.72 6.45
N ALA A 135 -9.15 -4.20 5.19
CA ALA A 135 -7.90 -4.42 4.50
C ALA A 135 -7.04 -3.14 4.43
N LEU A 136 -7.65 -2.00 4.10
CA LEU A 136 -6.98 -0.70 4.12
C LEU A 136 -6.45 -0.33 5.50
N ASN A 137 -7.27 -0.46 6.54
CA ASN A 137 -6.86 -0.12 7.91
C ASN A 137 -5.66 -0.95 8.37
N VAL A 138 -5.55 -2.21 7.95
CA VAL A 138 -4.40 -3.05 8.29
C VAL A 138 -3.12 -2.53 7.64
N ALA A 139 -3.13 -2.21 6.35
CA ALA A 139 -1.94 -1.68 5.67
C ALA A 139 -1.61 -0.23 6.05
N MET A 140 -2.60 0.61 6.34
CA MET A 140 -2.41 1.98 6.80
C MET A 140 -1.65 2.05 8.12
N ARG A 141 -1.78 1.05 9.00
CA ARG A 141 -0.99 0.98 10.24
C ARG A 141 0.51 0.91 9.98
N ASP A 142 0.91 0.22 8.92
CA ASP A 142 2.31 0.12 8.53
C ASP A 142 2.82 1.46 8.00
N ALA A 143 2.08 2.09 7.09
CA ALA A 143 2.39 3.44 6.59
C ALA A 143 2.52 4.47 7.73
N LEU A 144 1.58 4.47 8.69
CA LEU A 144 1.58 5.37 9.84
C LEU A 144 2.66 5.07 10.88
N SER A 145 3.38 3.95 10.75
CA SER A 145 4.52 3.63 11.62
C SER A 145 5.84 4.21 11.10
N MET A 146 5.86 4.68 9.84
CA MET A 146 7.03 5.23 9.18
C MET A 146 7.19 6.73 9.46
N PRO A 147 8.41 7.29 9.41
CA PRO A 147 8.64 8.72 9.58
C PRO A 147 7.90 9.56 8.54
N LEU A 148 7.45 10.76 8.92
CA LEU A 148 6.73 11.67 8.02
C LEU A 148 7.54 12.02 6.76
N ASP A 149 8.87 12.16 6.88
CA ASP A 149 9.73 12.48 5.72
C ASP A 149 9.88 11.27 4.76
N GLU A 150 9.65 10.06 5.27
CA GLU A 150 9.61 8.83 4.47
C GLU A 150 8.24 8.63 3.83
N VAL A 151 7.18 8.76 4.63
CA VAL A 151 5.78 8.58 4.20
C VAL A 151 4.93 9.79 4.63
N PRO A 152 4.97 10.90 3.87
CA PRO A 152 4.18 12.09 4.20
C PRO A 152 2.68 11.93 3.94
N PHE A 153 2.31 10.97 3.10
CA PHE A 153 0.95 10.53 2.84
C PHE A 153 0.99 9.10 2.30
N PHE A 154 -0.17 8.47 2.16
CA PHE A 154 -0.32 7.20 1.47
C PHE A 154 -1.41 7.34 0.42
N MET A 155 -1.29 6.55 -0.65
CA MET A 155 -2.32 6.41 -1.66
C MET A 155 -2.97 5.04 -1.54
N MET A 156 -4.24 4.97 -1.93
CA MET A 156 -4.97 3.72 -2.06
C MET A 156 -5.75 3.77 -3.37
N ALA A 157 -5.93 2.63 -4.00
CA ALA A 157 -6.71 2.52 -5.22
C ALA A 157 -7.45 1.19 -5.27
N ASN A 158 -8.58 1.18 -5.96
CA ASN A 158 -9.12 -0.06 -6.47
C ASN A 158 -8.21 -0.55 -7.62
N ASN A 159 -8.11 -1.87 -7.80
CA ASN A 159 -7.22 -2.47 -8.81
C ASN A 159 -7.67 -2.14 -10.26
N ASP A 160 -8.95 -1.82 -10.45
CA ASP A 160 -9.54 -1.52 -11.76
C ASP A 160 -9.30 -0.08 -12.25
N VAL A 161 -8.62 0.74 -11.46
CA VAL A 161 -8.30 2.11 -11.83
C VAL A 161 -7.26 2.13 -12.95
N ARG A 162 -7.43 3.06 -13.90
CA ARG A 162 -6.43 3.45 -14.88
C ARG A 162 -6.15 4.93 -14.72
N ILE A 163 -4.89 5.29 -14.50
CA ILE A 163 -4.48 6.66 -14.22
C ILE A 163 -3.91 7.25 -15.52
N PRO A 164 -4.49 8.35 -16.04
CA PRO A 164 -3.94 9.02 -17.21
C PRO A 164 -2.48 9.41 -17.01
N GLY A 165 -1.67 9.21 -18.06
CA GLY A 165 -0.25 9.57 -18.05
C GLY A 165 -0.05 11.05 -17.69
N GLY A 166 0.94 11.33 -16.84
CA GLY A 166 1.27 12.69 -16.40
C GLY A 166 0.39 13.24 -15.27
N MET A 167 -0.78 12.67 -14.99
CA MET A 167 -1.66 13.14 -13.90
C MET A 167 -0.94 13.11 -12.54
N LEU A 168 -0.32 11.98 -12.19
CA LEU A 168 0.43 11.85 -10.94
C LEU A 168 1.72 12.66 -10.96
N GLY A 169 2.39 12.79 -12.11
CA GLY A 169 3.60 13.59 -12.24
C GLY A 169 3.36 15.07 -11.85
N THR A 170 2.19 15.61 -12.19
CA THR A 170 1.78 16.97 -11.84
C THR A 170 1.20 17.08 -10.43
N GLY A 171 0.51 16.03 -9.97
CA GLY A 171 -0.18 16.01 -8.68
C GLY A 171 0.73 15.77 -7.47
N LEU A 172 1.68 14.84 -7.58
CA LEU A 172 2.51 14.41 -6.44
C LEU A 172 3.27 15.57 -5.79
N PRO A 173 3.95 16.48 -6.52
CA PRO A 173 4.66 17.60 -5.88
C PRO A 173 3.74 18.49 -5.04
N GLN A 174 2.49 18.68 -5.46
CA GLN A 174 1.50 19.45 -4.72
C GLN A 174 1.04 18.70 -3.46
N MET A 175 0.83 17.38 -3.57
CA MET A 175 0.49 16.54 -2.43
C MET A 175 1.62 16.56 -1.39
N TYR A 176 2.89 16.42 -1.80
CA TYR A 176 4.04 16.58 -0.91
C TYR A 176 4.05 17.93 -0.21
N ALA A 177 3.89 19.02 -0.95
CA ALA A 177 3.89 20.37 -0.37
C ALA A 177 2.79 20.54 0.69
N ARG A 178 1.58 20.01 0.43
CA ARG A 178 0.45 20.08 1.36
C ARG A 178 0.64 19.17 2.57
N SER A 179 1.07 17.93 2.37
CA SER A 179 1.31 16.98 3.46
C SER A 179 2.42 17.41 4.41
N LEU A 180 3.49 18.01 3.87
CA LEU A 180 4.63 18.46 4.67
C LEU A 180 4.40 19.82 5.35
N ALA A 181 3.35 20.56 4.99
CA ALA A 181 3.02 21.84 5.63
C ALA A 181 2.76 21.67 7.14
N GLY A 182 2.23 20.53 7.56
CA GLY A 182 1.96 20.19 8.96
C GLY A 182 3.14 19.60 9.74
N ARG A 183 4.37 19.57 9.17
CA ARG A 183 5.52 18.88 9.80
C ARG A 183 5.81 19.37 11.22
N ALA A 184 5.84 20.69 11.44
CA ALA A 184 6.11 21.27 12.75
C ALA A 184 5.07 20.83 13.78
N ARG A 185 3.78 20.84 13.39
CA ARG A 185 2.68 20.39 14.25
C ARG A 185 2.80 18.90 14.60
N ILE A 186 3.19 18.07 13.65
CA ILE A 186 3.40 16.63 13.89
C ILE A 186 4.53 16.43 14.90
N ALA A 187 5.65 17.14 14.75
CA ALA A 187 6.77 17.06 15.69
C ALA A 187 6.38 17.55 17.11
N GLU A 188 5.59 18.62 17.21
CA GLU A 188 5.04 19.09 18.50
C GLU A 188 4.17 18.02 19.16
N LEU A 189 3.26 17.41 18.39
CA LEU A 189 2.37 16.35 18.89
C LEU A 189 3.15 15.09 19.31
N GLU A 190 4.19 14.72 18.56
CA GLU A 190 5.09 13.62 18.91
C GLU A 190 5.81 13.90 20.25
N ALA A 191 6.35 15.10 20.43
CA ALA A 191 7.02 15.51 21.67
C ALA A 191 6.04 15.55 22.86
N GLU A 192 4.84 16.09 22.66
CA GLU A 192 3.78 16.12 23.67
C GLU A 192 3.42 14.68 24.08
N VAL A 193 3.04 13.83 23.12
CA VAL A 193 2.63 12.44 23.35
C VAL A 193 3.72 11.58 24.01
N ALA A 194 5.00 11.85 23.71
CA ALA A 194 6.13 11.11 24.29
C ALA A 194 6.31 11.38 25.79
N THR A 195 5.90 12.56 26.28
CA THR A 195 6.08 12.99 27.67
C THR A 195 4.78 13.14 28.43
N GLU A 196 3.65 12.85 27.78
CA GLU A 196 2.34 13.17 28.30
C GLU A 196 2.00 12.40 29.58
N PRO A 197 1.65 13.09 30.67
CA PRO A 197 1.06 12.43 31.82
C PRO A 197 -0.35 11.96 31.46
N ASN A 198 -0.71 10.72 31.84
CA ASN A 198 -2.08 10.17 31.71
C ASN A 198 -3.09 10.84 32.67
N ALA A 199 -2.99 12.15 32.85
CA ALA A 199 -3.70 12.93 33.86
C ALA A 199 -5.18 13.12 33.50
N HIS A 200 -5.53 13.17 32.22
CA HIS A 200 -6.91 13.28 31.74
C HIS A 200 -7.53 11.90 31.45
N THR A 201 -6.72 10.85 31.37
CA THR A 201 -7.20 9.47 31.26
C THR A 201 -8.10 9.11 32.45
N PRO A 202 -9.34 8.63 32.21
CA PRO A 202 -10.22 8.11 33.26
C PRO A 202 -9.53 7.03 34.08
N ALA A 203 -9.73 7.01 35.40
CA ALA A 203 -9.04 6.11 36.31
C ALA A 203 -9.11 4.63 35.88
N LEU A 204 -10.25 4.20 35.32
CA LEU A 204 -10.47 2.85 34.80
C LEU A 204 -9.55 2.48 33.61
N LEU A 205 -9.06 3.46 32.85
CA LEU A 205 -8.28 3.27 31.63
C LEU A 205 -6.79 3.57 31.81
N ARG A 206 -6.35 4.08 32.98
CA ARG A 206 -4.95 4.47 33.23
C ARG A 206 -3.96 3.31 33.15
N TYR A 207 -4.42 2.10 33.40
CA TYR A 207 -3.62 0.87 33.35
C TYR A 207 -3.78 0.10 32.04
N VAL A 208 -4.58 0.63 31.10
CA VAL A 208 -4.78 0.03 29.78
C VAL A 208 -3.87 0.75 28.79
N PRO A 209 -2.99 0.06 28.05
CA PRO A 209 -2.24 0.69 26.98
C PRO A 209 -3.20 1.09 25.86
N LEU A 210 -3.72 2.33 25.95
CA LEU A 210 -4.62 2.89 24.94
C LEU A 210 -3.87 3.19 23.64
N ARG A 211 -2.56 3.45 23.71
CA ARG A 211 -1.70 3.72 22.55
C ARG A 211 -0.98 2.43 22.12
N SER A 212 -1.16 2.05 20.85
CA SER A 212 -0.30 1.07 20.21
C SER A 212 0.96 1.78 19.70
N THR A 213 2.12 1.49 20.30
CA THR A 213 3.41 1.89 19.73
C THR A 213 3.93 0.83 18.76
N ASP A 214 3.52 -0.43 18.96
CA ASP A 214 3.95 -1.61 18.18
C ASP A 214 2.90 -2.09 17.17
N GLY A 215 1.73 -1.45 17.12
CA GLY A 215 0.62 -1.82 16.24
C GLY A 215 -0.09 -3.12 16.62
N ARG A 216 0.30 -3.79 17.72
CA ARG A 216 -0.25 -5.09 18.16
C ARG A 216 -1.41 -4.94 19.13
N HIS A 217 -1.45 -3.85 19.90
CA HIS A 217 -2.45 -3.59 20.93
C HIS A 217 -3.46 -2.53 20.43
N VAL A 218 -4.70 -2.93 20.11
CA VAL A 218 -5.57 -2.20 19.16
C VAL A 218 -6.68 -1.40 19.85
N LEU A 219 -6.36 -0.48 20.76
CA LEU A 219 -7.41 0.35 21.41
C LEU A 219 -7.53 1.78 20.84
N VAL A 220 -6.45 2.45 20.45
CA VAL A 220 -6.53 3.78 19.82
C VAL A 220 -5.59 3.89 18.61
N THR A 221 -6.18 4.17 17.45
CA THR A 221 -5.48 4.33 16.16
C THR A 221 -4.90 5.73 15.95
N SER A 222 -5.35 6.73 16.70
CA SER A 222 -4.82 8.10 16.65
C SER A 222 -3.58 8.26 17.54
N ARG A 223 -2.45 7.70 17.10
CA ARG A 223 -1.18 7.67 17.87
C ARG A 223 -0.76 9.04 18.39
N LEU A 224 -0.86 10.07 17.55
CA LEU A 224 -0.43 11.43 17.87
C LEU A 224 -1.51 12.32 18.48
N LEU A 225 -2.69 11.78 18.81
CA LEU A 225 -3.72 12.55 19.50
C LEU A 225 -3.40 12.60 21.01
N PRO A 226 -3.12 13.79 21.59
CA PRO A 226 -2.85 13.94 23.01
C PRO A 226 -4.03 13.51 23.89
N ASP A 227 -3.75 12.97 25.08
CA ASP A 227 -4.67 12.62 26.16
C ASP A 227 -5.59 13.78 26.50
N ARG A 228 -5.04 15.00 26.63
CA ARG A 228 -5.86 16.20 26.88
C ARG A 228 -6.93 16.38 25.79
N ILE A 229 -6.62 16.13 24.51
CA ILE A 229 -7.58 16.28 23.42
C ILE A 229 -8.54 15.08 23.37
N ARG A 230 -8.10 13.87 23.70
CA ARG A 230 -8.96 12.66 23.68
C ARG A 230 -10.16 12.78 24.61
N TYR A 231 -9.94 13.32 25.80
CA TYR A 231 -10.95 13.38 26.87
C TYR A 231 -11.60 14.75 27.03
N GLN A 232 -11.21 15.74 26.23
CA GLN A 232 -11.76 17.09 26.27
C GLN A 232 -13.20 17.15 25.71
N PRO A 233 -14.07 18.06 26.24
CA PRO A 233 -15.41 18.27 25.70
C PRO A 233 -15.40 18.56 24.20
N LYS A 234 -16.47 18.15 23.50
CA LYS A 234 -16.59 18.27 22.03
C LYS A 234 -16.30 19.68 21.53
N ASP A 235 -16.84 20.71 22.18
CA ASP A 235 -16.73 22.10 21.71
C ASP A 235 -15.32 22.67 21.86
N GLU A 236 -14.55 22.19 22.84
CA GLU A 236 -13.15 22.55 23.00
C GLU A 236 -12.26 21.76 22.02
N ARG A 237 -12.54 20.47 21.80
CA ARG A 237 -11.82 19.66 20.78
C ARG A 237 -11.90 20.28 19.38
N ARG A 238 -13.04 20.88 19.02
CA ARG A 238 -13.23 21.57 17.74
C ARG A 238 -12.27 22.75 17.53
N LYS A 239 -11.73 23.32 18.62
CA LYS A 239 -10.81 24.46 18.60
C LYS A 239 -9.34 24.03 18.66
N ALA A 240 -9.05 22.77 18.99
CA ALA A 240 -7.69 22.31 19.28
C ALA A 240 -6.72 22.36 18.09
N PHE A 241 -7.26 22.34 16.87
CA PHE A 241 -6.52 22.44 15.60
C PHE A 241 -7.20 23.40 14.62
N ALA A 242 -7.97 24.36 15.12
CA ALA A 242 -8.52 25.40 14.27
C ALA A 242 -7.39 26.37 13.92
N ASP A 243 -7.10 26.51 12.64
CA ASP A 243 -6.24 27.56 12.08
C ASP A 243 -6.99 28.90 12.04
#